data_AF-A0A9D8H6Z6-F1
#
_entry.id   AF-A0A9D8H6Z6-F1
#
_cell.length_a   1.000
_cell.length_b   1.000
_cell.length_c   1.000
_cell.angle_alpha   90.00
_cell.angle_beta   90.00
_cell.angle_gamma   90.00
#
_symmetry.space_group_name_H-M   'P 1'
#
loop_
_entity.id
_entity.type
_entity.pdbx_description
1 polymer ?
#
loop_
_entity_poly.entity_id
_entity_poly.type
_entity_poly.pdbx_seq_one_letter_code
_entity_poly.pdbx_strand_id
1 'polypeptide(L)'
;MNKQTGIIAGACVAAILLVGGVAIAVGGGGDEDEAGPDTTTTTTTLASSGDGGGSGGSGGSGGGGGGPTGPQPSVVSFATLSGNDDVDCHNGNQQNFSVVWDTTDAVRVAITSGGDNLPPDGEGSLGFDCLSAPHTYTLTAYGSGGRTATSSLTLPARNVQPQQQEDEDEGP
;
A
#
# COMPACT_ATOMS: atom_id res chain seq x y z
N MET A 1 -32.26 -3.53 31.07
CA MET A 1 -30.98 -4.27 30.94
C MET A 1 -31.13 -5.36 29.89
N ASN A 2 -31.00 -5.02 28.60
CA ASN A 2 -31.01 -6.01 27.52
C ASN A 2 -29.70 -5.89 26.76
N LYS A 3 -28.77 -6.81 27.03
CA LYS A 3 -27.52 -6.97 26.26
C LYS A 3 -27.86 -7.74 24.99
N GLN A 4 -27.86 -7.06 23.85
CA GLN A 4 -27.96 -7.71 22.55
C GLN A 4 -26.54 -7.90 22.01
N THR A 5 -25.97 -9.07 22.27
CA THR A 5 -24.66 -9.49 21.79
C THR A 5 -24.80 -10.01 20.36
N GLY A 6 -24.47 -9.18 19.38
CA GLY A 6 -24.40 -9.59 17.97
C GLY A 6 -22.98 -10.04 17.62
N ILE A 7 -22.73 -11.34 17.63
CA ILE A 7 -21.54 -11.95 17.02
C ILE A 7 -21.88 -12.15 15.54
N ILE A 8 -21.34 -11.32 14.65
CA ILE A 8 -21.34 -11.64 13.21
C ILE A 8 -19.99 -12.29 12.91
N ALA A 9 -19.97 -13.61 12.98
CA ALA A 9 -18.90 -14.43 12.43
C ALA A 9 -18.98 -14.33 10.90
N GLY A 10 -18.24 -13.39 10.32
CA GLY A 10 -18.01 -13.33 8.88
C GLY A 10 -17.11 -14.49 8.47
N ALA A 11 -17.70 -15.54 7.91
CA ALA A 11 -16.95 -16.62 7.29
C ALA A 11 -16.23 -16.10 6.05
N CYS A 12 -14.90 -15.94 6.13
CA CYS A 12 -14.06 -15.83 4.95
C CYS A 12 -14.15 -17.14 4.16
N VAL A 13 -14.97 -17.16 3.12
CA VAL A 13 -14.98 -18.24 2.13
C VAL A 13 -13.75 -18.05 1.24
N ALA A 14 -12.62 -18.63 1.64
CA ALA A 14 -11.46 -18.77 0.79
C ALA A 14 -11.76 -19.82 -0.28
N ALA A 15 -12.16 -19.38 -1.47
CA ALA A 15 -12.25 -20.24 -2.65
C ALA A 15 -10.84 -20.43 -3.24
N ILE A 16 -10.13 -21.45 -2.78
CA ILE A 16 -8.90 -21.93 -3.40
C ILE A 16 -9.29 -22.76 -4.63
N LEU A 17 -9.25 -22.15 -5.82
CA LEU A 17 -9.28 -22.87 -7.09
C LEU A 17 -7.84 -23.26 -7.48
N LEU A 18 -7.42 -24.44 -7.00
CA LEU A 18 -6.30 -25.17 -7.57
C LEU A 18 -6.73 -25.75 -8.92
N VAL A 19 -6.36 -25.09 -10.02
CA VAL A 19 -6.33 -25.72 -11.34
C VAL A 19 -4.88 -25.77 -11.79
N GLY A 20 -4.33 -26.98 -11.73
CA GLY A 20 -3.03 -27.30 -12.28
C GLY A 20 -3.02 -27.20 -13.80
N GLY A 21 -1.92 -26.70 -14.33
CA GLY A 21 -1.61 -26.69 -15.75
C GLY A 21 -0.11 -26.47 -15.93
N VAL A 22 0.66 -27.55 -15.85
CA VAL A 22 2.05 -27.57 -16.31
C VAL A 22 2.04 -27.48 -17.83
N ALA A 23 2.57 -26.38 -18.38
CA ALA A 23 2.95 -26.28 -19.77
C ALA A 23 4.42 -25.84 -19.84
N ILE A 24 5.30 -26.80 -20.15
CA ILE A 24 6.70 -26.55 -20.46
C ILE A 24 6.73 -26.18 -21.95
N ALA A 25 7.03 -24.94 -22.27
CA ALA A 25 7.35 -24.51 -23.64
C ALA A 25 8.77 -23.94 -23.64
N VAL A 26 9.67 -24.67 -24.28
CA VAL A 26 11.04 -24.26 -24.59
C VAL A 26 11.02 -23.62 -25.98
N GLY A 27 11.52 -22.38 -26.06
CA GLY A 27 11.84 -21.65 -27.28
C GLY A 27 12.11 -20.19 -26.90
N GLY A 28 13.21 -19.52 -27.26
CA GLY A 28 14.21 -19.80 -28.28
C GLY A 28 14.40 -18.54 -29.13
N GLY A 29 15.33 -17.67 -28.74
CA GLY A 29 16.08 -16.75 -29.62
C GLY A 29 15.39 -15.47 -30.11
N GLY A 30 16.12 -14.36 -30.08
CA GLY A 30 15.85 -13.16 -30.88
C GLY A 30 16.20 -11.85 -30.18
N ASP A 31 17.39 -11.34 -30.48
CA ASP A 31 17.88 -9.96 -30.29
C ASP A 31 16.85 -8.94 -30.88
N GLU A 32 16.78 -7.65 -30.49
CA GLU A 32 17.67 -6.54 -30.83
C GLU A 32 17.17 -5.26 -30.09
N ASP A 33 18.09 -4.30 -29.92
CA ASP A 33 18.02 -3.03 -29.17
C ASP A 33 16.81 -2.12 -29.43
N GLU A 34 16.18 -1.61 -28.36
CA GLU A 34 15.38 -0.38 -28.40
C GLU A 34 15.66 0.46 -27.14
N ALA A 35 16.43 1.53 -27.33
CA ALA A 35 16.74 2.52 -26.31
C ALA A 35 15.49 3.36 -25.97
N GLY A 36 14.76 2.95 -24.93
CA GLY A 36 13.67 3.72 -24.35
C GLY A 36 14.15 4.92 -23.52
N PRO A 37 13.33 5.97 -23.36
CA PRO A 37 13.74 7.25 -22.81
C PRO A 37 14.05 7.15 -21.30
N ASP A 38 15.23 7.64 -20.95
CA ASP A 38 15.75 7.79 -19.59
C ASP A 38 14.79 8.64 -18.75
N THR A 39 13.84 8.00 -18.08
CA THR A 39 12.94 8.67 -17.15
C THR A 39 13.68 8.83 -15.83
N THR A 40 14.44 9.92 -15.74
CA THR A 40 15.12 10.36 -14.52
C THR A 40 14.06 10.67 -13.47
N THR A 41 13.78 9.70 -12.59
CA THR A 41 12.96 9.94 -11.40
C THR A 41 13.85 10.63 -10.37
N THR A 42 13.73 11.94 -10.28
CA THR A 42 14.33 12.76 -9.22
C THR A 42 13.83 12.26 -7.87
N THR A 43 14.63 11.45 -7.20
CA THR A 43 14.44 11.14 -5.78
C THR A 43 14.80 12.40 -5.01
N THR A 44 13.79 13.10 -4.50
CA THR A 44 14.00 14.25 -3.61
C THR A 44 14.49 13.73 -2.26
N THR A 45 15.79 13.47 -2.16
CA THR A 45 16.45 13.33 -0.86
C THR A 45 16.42 14.71 -0.21
N LEU A 46 15.64 14.86 0.86
CA LEU A 46 15.69 16.03 1.75
C LEU A 46 17.08 16.07 2.40
N ALA A 47 18.04 16.68 1.71
CA ALA A 47 19.36 16.97 2.23
C ALA A 47 19.26 18.20 3.15
N SER A 48 19.42 17.96 4.44
CA SER A 48 19.68 18.98 5.45
C SER A 48 20.94 19.76 5.07
N SER A 49 20.80 21.07 4.87
CA SER A 49 21.91 21.99 4.59
C SER A 49 22.94 21.96 5.72
N GLY A 50 24.17 21.62 5.38
CA GLY A 50 25.34 21.70 6.25
C GLY A 50 26.54 22.14 5.43
N ASP A 51 26.89 23.42 5.55
CA ASP A 51 28.13 24.00 5.03
C ASP A 51 29.37 23.32 5.63
N GLY A 52 30.36 23.03 4.81
CA GLY A 52 31.65 22.51 5.29
C GLY A 52 32.62 22.16 4.16
N GLY A 53 33.46 23.12 3.78
CA GLY A 53 34.55 22.91 2.83
C GLY A 53 35.64 21.98 3.36
N GLY A 54 36.25 21.22 2.45
CA GLY A 54 37.40 20.37 2.77
C GLY A 54 37.99 19.76 1.50
N SER A 55 39.09 20.33 1.03
CA SER A 55 39.89 19.83 -0.08
C SER A 55 40.83 18.71 0.37
N GLY A 56 40.94 17.66 -0.45
CA GLY A 56 42.12 16.79 -0.53
C GLY A 56 41.93 15.34 -0.10
N GLY A 57 42.18 14.40 -1.01
CA GLY A 57 42.33 12.98 -0.67
C GLY A 57 42.16 12.03 -1.85
N SER A 58 43.28 11.60 -2.43
CA SER A 58 43.38 10.59 -3.47
C SER A 58 43.04 9.17 -2.98
N GLY A 59 42.48 8.37 -3.89
CA GLY A 59 42.77 6.92 -3.98
C GLY A 59 41.95 5.99 -3.09
N GLY A 60 40.91 5.38 -3.65
CA GLY A 60 40.18 4.28 -3.02
C GLY A 60 39.25 3.58 -4.01
N SER A 61 39.80 2.68 -4.83
CA SER A 61 39.04 1.73 -5.64
C SER A 61 38.47 0.66 -4.71
N GLY A 62 37.16 0.64 -4.46
CA GLY A 62 36.59 -0.38 -3.60
C GLY A 62 35.06 -0.37 -3.56
N GLY A 63 34.47 -1.44 -4.11
CA GLY A 63 33.09 -1.85 -3.85
C GLY A 63 32.04 -1.16 -4.72
N GLY A 64 31.94 -1.58 -5.99
CA GLY A 64 30.73 -1.31 -6.78
C GLY A 64 29.55 -1.97 -6.09
N GLY A 65 28.80 -1.19 -5.32
CA GLY A 65 27.55 -1.64 -4.71
C GLY A 65 26.60 -2.06 -5.82
N GLY A 66 26.40 -3.37 -5.97
CA GLY A 66 25.40 -3.92 -6.87
C GLY A 66 24.05 -3.39 -6.42
N GLY A 67 23.57 -2.34 -7.10
CA GLY A 67 22.25 -1.80 -6.88
C GLY A 67 21.17 -2.87 -7.12
N PRO A 68 19.94 -2.60 -6.71
CA PRO A 68 18.85 -3.55 -6.89
C PRO A 68 18.68 -3.88 -8.39
N THR A 69 18.83 -5.17 -8.72
CA THR A 69 18.74 -5.72 -10.08
C THR A 69 17.37 -6.33 -10.32
N GLY A 70 16.62 -5.82 -11.29
CA GLY A 70 15.30 -6.33 -11.65
C GLY A 70 14.40 -5.23 -12.23
N PRO A 71 13.24 -5.60 -12.81
CA PRO A 71 12.28 -4.64 -13.30
C PRO A 71 11.81 -3.73 -12.16
N GLN A 72 11.56 -2.45 -12.48
CA GLN A 72 11.03 -1.48 -11.52
C GLN A 72 9.54 -1.75 -11.33
N PRO A 73 9.07 -2.11 -10.13
CA PRO A 73 7.64 -2.26 -9.90
C PRO A 73 6.93 -0.92 -10.06
N SER A 74 5.67 -0.97 -10.46
CA SER A 74 4.77 0.19 -10.47
C SER A 74 3.42 -0.15 -9.86
N VAL A 75 2.75 0.85 -9.29
CA VAL A 75 1.35 0.73 -8.83
C VAL A 75 0.47 1.35 -9.90
N VAL A 76 -0.31 0.52 -10.60
CA VAL A 76 -1.21 0.95 -11.68
C VAL A 76 -2.44 1.61 -11.08
N SER A 77 -3.02 0.99 -10.04
CA SER A 77 -4.15 1.54 -9.32
C SER A 77 -4.15 1.14 -7.85
N PHE A 78 -4.67 2.04 -7.00
CA PHE A 78 -4.95 1.76 -5.60
C PHE A 78 -6.15 2.62 -5.19
N ALA A 79 -7.31 2.01 -5.04
CA ALA A 79 -8.58 2.72 -4.88
C ALA A 79 -9.57 1.94 -4.00
N THR A 80 -10.65 2.59 -3.58
CA THR A 80 -11.78 1.90 -2.94
C THR A 80 -12.60 1.16 -3.99
N LEU A 81 -13.13 -0.01 -3.63
CA LEU A 81 -13.97 -0.81 -4.55
C LEU A 81 -15.29 -0.09 -4.90
N SER A 82 -15.79 0.77 -4.01
CA SER A 82 -16.97 1.59 -4.23
C SER A 82 -16.74 2.74 -5.23
N GLY A 83 -15.49 3.10 -5.52
CA GLY A 83 -15.13 4.28 -6.31
C GLY A 83 -15.40 5.62 -5.62
N ASN A 84 -15.77 5.59 -4.34
CA ASN A 84 -15.92 6.77 -3.50
C ASN A 84 -14.65 7.00 -2.68
N ASP A 85 -14.19 8.24 -2.62
CA ASP A 85 -13.02 8.64 -1.84
C ASP A 85 -13.41 9.05 -0.41
N ASP A 86 -14.45 8.43 0.17
CA ASP A 86 -14.89 8.73 1.53
C ASP A 86 -15.54 7.53 2.22
N VAL A 87 -15.50 7.54 3.56
CA VAL A 87 -16.08 6.51 4.41
C VAL A 87 -17.23 7.09 5.22
N ASP A 88 -18.40 6.45 5.13
CA ASP A 88 -19.61 6.87 5.82
C ASP A 88 -19.66 6.32 7.26
N CYS A 89 -19.64 7.22 8.24
CA CYS A 89 -19.51 6.94 9.66
C CYS A 89 -20.83 7.00 10.44
N HIS A 90 -21.98 6.94 9.75
CA HIS A 90 -23.29 7.03 10.42
C HIS A 90 -23.60 5.87 11.38
N ASN A 91 -22.93 4.72 11.25
CA ASN A 91 -23.18 3.51 12.06
C ASN A 91 -22.14 3.27 13.17
N GLY A 92 -21.35 4.29 13.51
CA GLY A 92 -20.38 4.23 14.60
C GLY A 92 -18.95 4.56 14.19
N ASN A 93 -18.06 4.46 15.17
CA ASN A 93 -16.69 4.99 15.09
C ASN A 93 -15.72 4.12 14.28
N GLN A 94 -16.07 2.86 14.01
CA GLN A 94 -15.25 1.95 13.22
C GLN A 94 -16.05 1.46 12.03
N GLN A 95 -15.46 1.59 10.84
CA GLN A 95 -16.01 1.09 9.60
C GLN A 95 -14.98 0.19 8.93
N ASN A 96 -15.46 -0.74 8.10
CA ASN A 96 -14.61 -1.48 7.18
C ASN A 96 -14.96 -1.05 5.77
N PHE A 97 -13.94 -0.88 4.94
CA PHE A 97 -14.11 -0.61 3.51
C PHE A 97 -13.24 -1.57 2.70
N SER A 98 -13.60 -1.75 1.43
CA SER A 98 -12.85 -2.59 0.51
C SER A 98 -11.95 -1.74 -0.37
N VAL A 99 -10.71 -2.18 -0.55
CA VAL A 99 -9.75 -1.64 -1.50
C VAL A 99 -9.47 -2.65 -2.60
N VAL A 100 -9.13 -2.14 -3.77
CA VAL A 100 -8.61 -2.90 -4.91
C VAL A 100 -7.30 -2.27 -5.35
N TRP A 101 -6.37 -3.12 -5.77
CA TRP A 101 -5.07 -2.69 -6.29
C TRP A 101 -4.61 -3.53 -7.45
N ASP A 102 -3.82 -2.89 -8.31
CA ASP A 102 -3.21 -3.47 -9.50
C ASP A 102 -1.79 -2.90 -9.62
N THR A 103 -0.84 -3.75 -9.96
CA THR A 103 0.59 -3.47 -10.03
C THR A 103 1.23 -4.07 -11.27
N THR A 104 2.38 -3.54 -11.68
CA THR A 104 3.26 -4.20 -12.66
C THR A 104 4.59 -4.54 -12.01
N ASP A 105 5.18 -5.67 -12.42
CA ASP A 105 6.51 -6.13 -12.01
C ASP A 105 6.70 -6.30 -10.49
N ALA A 106 5.61 -6.26 -9.72
CA ALA A 106 5.61 -6.56 -8.30
C ALA A 106 5.50 -8.07 -8.08
N VAL A 107 6.23 -8.57 -7.08
CA VAL A 107 6.14 -9.97 -6.62
C VAL A 107 5.29 -10.10 -5.35
N ARG A 108 5.04 -8.99 -4.65
CA ARG A 108 4.14 -8.86 -3.51
C ARG A 108 3.85 -7.39 -3.22
N VAL A 109 2.83 -7.13 -2.41
CA VAL A 109 2.58 -5.80 -1.85
C VAL A 109 2.47 -5.85 -0.32
N ALA A 110 2.54 -4.67 0.31
CA ALA A 110 2.15 -4.44 1.69
C ALA A 110 1.27 -3.19 1.76
N ILE A 111 0.29 -3.17 2.66
CA ILE A 111 -0.58 -2.01 2.88
C ILE A 111 -0.46 -1.60 4.34
N THR A 112 -0.23 -0.31 4.61
CA THR A 112 -0.22 0.22 5.98
C THR A 112 -1.53 -0.15 6.68
N SER A 113 -1.42 -0.85 7.82
CA SER A 113 -2.56 -1.37 8.60
C SER A 113 -3.42 -2.44 7.91
N GLY A 114 -3.08 -2.85 6.67
CA GLY A 114 -3.79 -3.88 5.89
C GLY A 114 -3.07 -5.22 5.79
N GLY A 115 -1.79 -5.26 6.18
CA GLY A 115 -0.98 -6.48 6.21
C GLY A 115 0.19 -6.45 5.22
N ASP A 116 1.01 -7.49 5.31
CA ASP A 116 2.25 -7.67 4.55
C ASP A 116 2.20 -8.92 3.67
N ASN A 117 3.02 -8.95 2.62
CA ASN A 117 3.16 -10.07 1.69
C ASN A 117 1.84 -10.46 1.00
N LEU A 118 1.01 -9.46 0.69
CA LEU A 118 -0.18 -9.63 -0.11
C LEU A 118 0.20 -9.92 -1.57
N PRO A 119 -0.68 -10.58 -2.36
CA PRO A 119 -0.46 -10.78 -3.79
C PRO A 119 -0.22 -9.45 -4.52
N PRO A 120 0.55 -9.45 -5.64
CA PRO A 120 0.81 -8.26 -6.45
C PRO A 120 -0.47 -7.47 -6.77
N ASP A 121 -1.53 -8.18 -7.14
CA ASP A 121 -2.83 -7.62 -7.50
C ASP A 121 -3.92 -8.28 -6.66
N GLY A 122 -4.96 -7.54 -6.33
CA GLY A 122 -6.05 -8.11 -5.56
C GLY A 122 -6.97 -7.07 -4.91
N GLU A 123 -7.73 -7.59 -3.96
CA GLU A 123 -8.68 -6.82 -3.16
C GLU A 123 -8.57 -7.22 -1.69
N GLY A 124 -8.97 -6.32 -0.80
CA GLY A 124 -8.89 -6.53 0.64
C GLY A 124 -9.80 -5.60 1.42
N SER A 125 -10.09 -5.96 2.67
CA SER A 125 -10.87 -5.12 3.58
C SER A 125 -9.96 -4.49 4.64
N LEU A 126 -10.10 -3.19 4.84
CA LEU A 126 -9.32 -2.40 5.80
C LEU A 126 -10.25 -1.76 6.82
N GLY A 127 -9.78 -1.69 8.07
CA GLY A 127 -10.45 -0.95 9.13
C GLY A 127 -10.19 0.55 9.00
N PHE A 128 -11.21 1.34 9.33
CA PHE A 128 -11.21 2.80 9.32
C PHE A 128 -11.78 3.34 10.63
N ASP A 129 -11.01 4.18 11.32
CA ASP A 129 -11.47 4.86 12.54
C ASP A 129 -11.99 6.26 12.21
N CYS A 130 -13.30 6.42 12.28
CA CYS A 130 -14.01 7.65 11.96
C CYS A 130 -13.63 8.84 12.85
N LEU A 131 -13.14 8.60 14.08
CA LEU A 131 -12.80 9.69 15.02
C LEU A 131 -11.43 10.30 14.75
N SER A 132 -10.55 9.56 14.08
CA SER A 132 -9.18 10.00 13.76
C SER A 132 -8.99 10.34 12.28
N ALA A 133 -10.08 10.42 11.52
CA ALA A 133 -10.06 10.77 10.11
C ALA A 133 -9.55 12.22 9.87
N PRO A 134 -8.93 12.48 8.69
CA PRO A 134 -8.73 11.58 7.56
C PRO A 134 -7.60 10.57 7.79
N HIS A 135 -7.72 9.38 7.17
CA HIS A 135 -6.68 8.34 7.20
C HIS A 135 -5.97 8.24 5.86
N THR A 136 -4.66 7.99 5.88
CA THR A 136 -3.86 7.71 4.69
C THR A 136 -3.34 6.29 4.75
N TYR A 137 -3.72 5.49 3.75
CA TYR A 137 -3.21 4.13 3.55
C TYR A 137 -2.14 4.18 2.47
N THR A 138 -1.02 3.50 2.69
CA THR A 138 0.07 3.41 1.70
C THR A 138 0.20 1.97 1.24
N LEU A 139 0.08 1.76 -0.06
CA LEU A 139 0.40 0.50 -0.71
C LEU A 139 1.86 0.56 -1.17
N THR A 140 2.66 -0.42 -0.75
CA THR A 140 4.04 -0.60 -1.18
C THR A 140 4.14 -1.86 -2.03
N ALA A 141 4.43 -1.69 -3.32
CA ALA A 141 4.72 -2.77 -4.24
C ALA A 141 6.21 -3.12 -4.20
N TYR A 142 6.54 -4.40 -4.06
CA TYR A 142 7.91 -4.90 -4.03
C TYR A 142 8.19 -5.70 -5.30
N GLY A 143 9.17 -5.28 -6.09
CA GLY A 143 9.62 -5.98 -7.28
C GLY A 143 10.71 -7.02 -7.00
N SER A 144 11.01 -7.84 -8.01
CA SER A 144 12.20 -8.69 -7.97
C SER A 144 13.46 -7.80 -7.95
N GLY A 145 14.43 -8.12 -7.09
CA GLY A 145 15.63 -7.28 -6.90
C GLY A 145 15.57 -6.27 -5.77
N GLY A 146 14.48 -6.22 -5.01
CA GLY A 146 14.36 -5.33 -3.85
C GLY A 146 13.98 -3.89 -4.19
N ARG A 147 13.59 -3.63 -5.44
CA ARG A 147 13.00 -2.34 -5.84
C ARG A 147 11.59 -2.23 -5.27
N THR A 148 11.17 -0.99 -5.01
CA THR A 148 9.84 -0.70 -4.49
C THR A 148 9.18 0.46 -5.21
N ALA A 149 7.86 0.47 -5.23
CA ALA A 149 7.03 1.62 -5.60
C ALA A 149 5.91 1.79 -4.58
N THR A 150 5.45 3.02 -4.38
CA THR A 150 4.42 3.32 -3.38
C THR A 150 3.30 4.15 -3.99
N SER A 151 2.07 3.88 -3.57
CA SER A 151 0.90 4.73 -3.82
C SER A 151 0.15 4.97 -2.51
N SER A 152 -0.55 6.09 -2.40
CA SER A 152 -1.29 6.45 -1.19
C SER A 152 -2.76 6.77 -1.50
N LEU A 153 -3.64 6.32 -0.62
CA LEU A 153 -5.07 6.56 -0.66
C LEU A 153 -5.47 7.26 0.64
N THR A 154 -5.95 8.50 0.55
CA THR A 154 -6.40 9.28 1.72
C THR A 154 -7.92 9.35 1.71
N LEU A 155 -8.53 8.90 2.81
CA LEU A 155 -9.98 8.81 2.96
C LEU A 155 -10.46 9.74 4.10
N PRO A 156 -11.23 10.80 3.80
CA PRO A 156 -12.02 11.51 4.79
C PRO A 156 -13.19 10.67 5.33
N ALA A 157 -13.61 10.99 6.55
CA ALA A 157 -14.87 10.53 7.10
C ALA A 157 -16.02 11.45 6.66
N ARG A 158 -17.21 10.87 6.47
CA ARG A 158 -18.48 11.59 6.34
C ARG A 158 -19.46 11.11 7.40
N ASN A 159 -20.43 11.97 7.73
CA ASN A 159 -21.50 11.68 8.70
C ASN A 159 -20.98 11.23 10.08
N VAL A 160 -19.85 11.79 10.54
CA VAL A 160 -19.34 11.53 11.89
C VAL A 160 -20.35 12.07 12.91
N GLN A 161 -20.96 11.18 13.69
CA GLN A 161 -21.82 11.63 14.78
C GLN A 161 -20.96 12.31 15.86
N PRO A 162 -21.36 13.50 16.35
CA PRO A 162 -20.73 14.06 17.53
C PRO A 162 -20.82 13.01 18.63
N GLN A 163 -19.69 12.72 19.30
CA GLN A 163 -19.74 11.97 20.54
C GLN A 163 -20.74 12.72 21.41
N GLN A 164 -21.92 12.14 21.67
CA GLN A 164 -22.78 12.69 22.70
C GLN A 164 -21.94 12.55 23.96
N GLN A 165 -21.30 13.64 24.36
CA GLN A 165 -20.74 13.76 25.69
C GLN A 165 -21.93 13.44 26.59
N GLU A 166 -21.92 12.23 27.11
CA GLU A 166 -22.69 11.89 28.29
C GLU A 166 -22.09 12.82 29.35
N ASP A 167 -22.57 14.06 29.36
CA ASP A 167 -22.35 14.99 30.43
C ASP A 167 -22.92 14.27 31.64
N GLU A 168 -22.02 13.62 32.36
CA GLU A 168 -22.20 13.18 33.72
C GLU A 168 -22.52 14.46 34.50
N ASP A 169 -23.79 14.82 34.49
CA ASP A 169 -24.40 15.76 35.42
C ASP A 169 -24.25 15.10 36.80
N GLU A 170 -23.06 15.28 37.38
CA GLU A 170 -22.81 15.15 38.80
C GLU A 170 -23.72 16.19 39.50
N GLY A 171 -24.97 15.79 39.70
CA GLY A 171 -25.89 16.51 40.56
C GLY A 171 -25.33 16.58 41.98
N PRO A 172 -25.41 17.75 42.64
CA PRO A 172 -25.10 17.89 44.08
C PRO A 172 -26.16 17.24 44.98
#